data_AF-A0A942BN19-F1
#
_entry.id   AF-A0A942BN19-F1
#
_cell.length_a   1.000
_cell.length_b   1.000
_cell.length_c   1.000
_cell.angle_alpha   90.00
_cell.angle_beta   90.00
_cell.angle_gamma   90.00
#
_symmetry.space_group_name_H-M   'P 1'
#
loop_
_entity.id
_entity.type
_entity.pdbx_description
1 polymer ?
#
loop_
_entity_poly.entity_id
_entity_poly.type
_entity_poly.pdbx_seq_one_letter_code
_entity_poly.pdbx_strand_id
1 'polypeptide(L)'
;MLAFAFSTLLLGPTSQDTLNAWLKGQFKDQAAMLPLAAPLNCPELKTIQPGVEAFRLNFQKYPMQRQPVPPLGQNNIMLVNKAGKVAMLNGLDAMRYWLGKAVQNIPSSRLPVATKLALQFTQELVTDGMFAFSPGEIKVKAEGNKKRFTLRSPVKPKGGDSGWVEVSLVFEPVGKNWKLYTFDRGHLLTPGVRPICQATKLLDPDPIVRRMAEQDILIMGRACKPYLDWIRAQSKPELQKAIDAIWQRILERDRG
;
A
#
# COMPACT_ATOMS: atom_id res chain seq x y z
N MET A 1 -23.52 35.15 36.54
CA MET A 1 -22.37 34.34 36.08
C MET A 1 -22.90 32.97 35.68
N LEU A 2 -23.03 32.71 34.38
CA LEU A 2 -23.40 31.40 33.85
C LEU A 2 -22.10 30.59 33.67
N ALA A 3 -21.93 29.58 34.51
CA ALA A 3 -20.85 28.61 34.37
C ALA A 3 -21.18 27.67 33.20
N PHE A 4 -20.46 27.80 32.09
CA PHE A 4 -20.47 26.81 31.02
C PHE A 4 -19.74 25.55 31.52
N ALA A 5 -20.50 24.49 31.79
CA ALA A 5 -19.95 23.16 32.00
C ALA A 5 -19.40 22.65 30.65
N PHE A 6 -18.08 22.68 30.49
CA PHE A 6 -17.41 21.91 29.44
C PHE A 6 -17.58 20.43 29.76
N SER A 7 -18.61 19.82 29.16
CA SER A 7 -18.72 18.37 29.10
C SER A 7 -17.55 17.86 28.26
N THR A 8 -16.52 17.36 28.93
CA THR A 8 -15.41 16.67 28.28
C THR A 8 -15.98 15.38 27.71
N LEU A 9 -16.44 15.42 26.45
CA LEU A 9 -16.74 14.20 25.70
C LEU A 9 -15.44 13.39 25.70
N LEU A 10 -15.43 12.32 26.50
CA LEU A 10 -14.42 11.27 26.41
C LEU A 10 -14.58 10.65 25.02
N LEU A 11 -13.84 11.20 24.04
CA LEU A 11 -13.72 10.59 22.73
C LEU A 11 -13.17 9.18 22.96
N GLY A 12 -13.99 8.17 22.67
CA GLY A 12 -13.57 6.78 22.75
C GLY A 12 -12.34 6.53 21.88
N PRO A 13 -11.65 5.39 22.08
CA PRO A 13 -10.46 5.05 21.31
C PRO A 13 -10.76 5.09 19.80
N THR A 14 -9.86 5.69 19.03
CA THR A 14 -10.00 5.76 17.59
C THR A 14 -9.79 4.39 16.93
N SER A 15 -10.17 4.25 15.66
CA SER A 15 -9.87 3.04 14.87
C SER A 15 -8.36 2.77 14.80
N GLN A 16 -7.53 3.82 14.77
CA GLN A 16 -6.07 3.71 14.82
C GLN A 16 -5.57 3.21 16.18
N ASP A 17 -6.11 3.73 17.29
CA ASP A 17 -5.74 3.28 18.64
C ASP A 17 -6.09 1.81 18.84
N THR A 18 -7.27 1.42 18.35
CA THR A 18 -7.74 0.03 18.37
C THR A 18 -6.81 -0.88 17.58
N LEU A 19 -6.41 -0.46 16.37
CA LEU A 19 -5.46 -1.21 15.56
C LEU A 19 -4.10 -1.36 16.24
N ASN A 20 -3.57 -0.27 16.79
CA ASN A 20 -2.27 -0.28 17.47
C ASN A 20 -2.29 -1.20 18.70
N ALA A 21 -3.38 -1.17 19.49
CA ALA A 21 -3.58 -2.07 20.63
C ALA A 21 -3.66 -3.53 20.18
N TRP A 22 -4.39 -3.81 19.10
CA TRP A 22 -4.50 -5.15 18.52
C TRP A 22 -3.14 -5.67 18.03
N LEU A 23 -2.38 -4.85 17.29
CA LEU A 23 -1.04 -5.21 16.81
C LEU A 23 -0.09 -5.51 17.97
N LYS A 24 -0.09 -4.68 19.02
CA LYS A 24 0.73 -4.91 20.21
C LYS A 24 0.36 -6.21 20.93
N GLY A 25 -0.94 -6.49 21.07
CA GLY A 25 -1.43 -7.73 21.68
C GLY A 25 -1.09 -8.98 20.87
N GLN A 26 -1.21 -8.90 19.54
CA GLN A 26 -0.99 -10.02 18.64
C GLN A 26 0.49 -10.38 18.47
N PHE A 27 1.38 -9.37 18.41
CA PHE A 27 2.79 -9.58 18.08
C PHE A 27 3.74 -9.39 19.27
N LYS A 28 3.24 -9.02 20.46
CA LYS A 28 3.98 -8.94 21.74
C LYS A 28 5.43 -8.44 21.56
N ASP A 29 6.42 -9.33 21.72
CA ASP A 29 7.85 -9.03 21.69
C ASP A 29 8.35 -8.56 20.32
N GLN A 30 7.58 -8.82 19.26
CA GLN A 30 7.86 -8.41 17.88
C GLN A 30 7.17 -7.09 17.51
N ALA A 31 6.40 -6.47 18.41
CA ALA A 31 5.69 -5.22 18.13
C ALA A 31 6.64 -4.07 17.69
N ALA A 32 7.87 -4.05 18.21
CA ALA A 32 8.89 -3.07 17.83
C ALA A 32 9.38 -3.23 16.37
N MET A 33 9.16 -4.40 15.76
CA MET A 33 9.56 -4.69 14.37
C MET A 33 8.46 -4.30 13.36
N LEU A 34 7.25 -4.02 13.84
CA LEU A 34 6.12 -3.69 12.97
C LEU A 34 6.29 -2.30 12.37
N PRO A 35 5.96 -2.13 11.08
CA PRO A 35 5.85 -0.80 10.49
C PRO A 35 4.65 -0.05 11.09
N LEU A 36 4.62 1.27 10.95
CA LEU A 36 3.43 2.04 11.32
C LEU A 36 2.31 1.76 10.33
N ALA A 37 1.12 1.44 10.84
CA ALA A 37 -0.08 1.36 10.03
C ALA A 37 -0.50 2.77 9.60
N ALA A 38 -0.70 2.98 8.30
CA ALA A 38 -1.14 4.26 7.76
C ALA A 38 -2.58 4.15 7.23
N PRO A 39 -3.46 5.13 7.48
CA PRO A 39 -4.82 5.13 6.94
C PRO A 39 -4.84 5.03 5.41
N LEU A 40 -5.76 4.23 4.89
CA LEU A 40 -5.98 4.06 3.45
C LEU A 40 -7.24 4.84 3.04
N ASN A 41 -7.09 5.79 2.11
CA ASN A 41 -8.24 6.54 1.60
C ASN A 41 -9.05 5.70 0.60
N CYS A 42 -10.11 5.04 1.07
CA CYS A 42 -11.00 4.19 0.28
C CYS A 42 -12.46 4.67 0.40
N PRO A 43 -12.91 5.63 -0.43
CA PRO A 43 -14.31 6.07 -0.40
C PRO A 43 -15.29 4.93 -0.76
N GLU A 44 -14.87 4.00 -1.63
CA GLU A 44 -15.64 2.82 -2.00
C GLU A 44 -15.91 1.90 -0.80
N LEU A 45 -14.94 1.76 0.11
CA LEU A 45 -15.10 0.94 1.32
C LEU A 45 -16.26 1.46 2.17
N LYS A 46 -16.35 2.78 2.36
CA LYS A 46 -17.44 3.41 3.12
C LYS A 46 -18.82 3.13 2.51
N THR A 47 -18.88 2.91 1.20
CA THR A 47 -20.12 2.58 0.48
C THR A 47 -20.47 1.09 0.58
N ILE A 48 -19.47 0.21 0.58
CA ILE A 48 -19.66 -1.25 0.65
C ILE A 48 -19.86 -1.74 2.09
N GLN A 49 -19.08 -1.23 3.03
CA GLN A 49 -19.11 -1.57 4.46
C GLN A 49 -18.99 -0.29 5.32
N PRO A 50 -20.10 0.44 5.53
CA PRO A 50 -20.11 1.66 6.34
C PRO A 50 -19.60 1.40 7.76
N GLY A 51 -18.69 2.26 8.25
CA GLY A 51 -18.10 2.11 9.58
C GLY A 51 -16.91 1.15 9.64
N VAL A 52 -16.41 0.68 8.50
CA VAL A 52 -15.11 0.02 8.42
C VAL A 52 -14.08 1.01 7.90
N GLU A 53 -12.94 1.08 8.58
CA GLU A 53 -11.76 1.83 8.16
C GLU A 53 -10.66 0.88 7.71
N ALA A 54 -9.89 1.30 6.70
CA ALA A 54 -8.77 0.53 6.17
C ALA A 54 -7.45 1.23 6.51
N PHE A 55 -6.46 0.43 6.84
CA PHE A 55 -5.10 0.85 7.10
C PHE A 55 -4.15 -0.05 6.31
N ARG A 56 -3.11 0.52 5.73
CA ARG A 56 -2.02 -0.24 5.13
C ARG A 56 -0.95 -0.51 6.18
N LEU A 57 -0.44 -1.74 6.20
CA LEU A 57 0.69 -2.15 7.01
C LEU A 57 1.70 -2.84 6.07
N ASN A 58 2.71 -2.08 5.64
CA ASN A 58 3.66 -2.49 4.61
C ASN A 58 5.06 -2.63 5.20
N PHE A 59 5.64 -3.82 5.07
CA PHE A 59 7.06 -4.04 5.27
C PHE A 59 7.77 -3.54 4.02
N GLN A 60 8.42 -2.39 4.10
CA GLN A 60 9.07 -1.82 2.92
C GLN A 60 10.10 -2.79 2.35
N LYS A 61 10.10 -2.94 1.02
CA LYS A 61 11.12 -3.70 0.27
C LYS A 61 12.32 -2.82 -0.05
N TYR A 62 12.09 -1.53 -0.28
CA TYR A 62 13.09 -0.54 -0.60
C TYR A 62 12.94 0.68 0.31
N PRO A 63 14.04 1.36 0.66
CA PRO A 63 15.43 1.03 0.31
C PRO A 63 16.05 -0.10 1.15
N MET A 64 15.42 -0.41 2.29
CA MET A 64 15.75 -1.58 3.11
C MET A 64 14.62 -2.56 3.08
N GLN A 65 14.93 -3.80 2.75
CA GLN A 65 14.00 -4.90 2.88
C GLN A 65 13.81 -5.24 4.36
N ARG A 66 12.62 -5.01 4.89
CA ARG A 66 12.19 -5.56 6.18
C ARG A 66 11.55 -6.91 5.94
N GLN A 67 11.97 -7.92 6.72
CA GLN A 67 11.33 -9.22 6.72
C GLN A 67 9.97 -9.11 7.43
N PRO A 68 8.87 -9.53 6.78
CA PRO A 68 7.58 -9.60 7.44
C PRO A 68 7.60 -10.56 8.63
N VAL A 69 6.90 -10.19 9.70
CA VAL A 69 6.69 -11.05 10.85
C VAL A 69 5.49 -11.96 10.58
N PRO A 70 5.62 -13.29 10.54
CA PRO A 70 4.48 -14.17 10.31
C PRO A 70 3.34 -13.92 11.32
N PRO A 71 2.06 -13.94 10.89
CA PRO A 71 1.57 -14.28 9.56
C PRO A 71 1.47 -13.09 8.58
N LEU A 72 2.07 -11.94 8.90
CA LEU A 72 2.05 -10.79 8.00
C LEU A 72 2.85 -11.09 6.73
N GLY A 73 2.32 -10.65 5.59
CA GLY A 73 3.03 -10.61 4.33
C GLY A 73 3.78 -9.30 4.15
N GLN A 74 4.39 -9.12 2.97
CA GLN A 74 5.04 -7.87 2.60
C GLN A 74 4.07 -6.68 2.66
N ASN A 75 2.87 -6.89 2.11
CA ASN A 75 1.79 -5.91 2.09
C ASN A 75 0.58 -6.48 2.82
N ASN A 76 0.02 -5.69 3.72
CA ASN A 76 -1.16 -6.08 4.48
C ASN A 76 -2.15 -4.91 4.49
N ILE A 77 -3.43 -5.24 4.43
CA ILE A 77 -4.52 -4.30 4.66
C ILE A 77 -5.21 -4.71 5.95
N MET A 78 -5.26 -3.80 6.91
CA MET A 78 -5.94 -3.97 8.19
C MET A 78 -7.29 -3.26 8.11
N LEU A 79 -8.37 -3.97 8.42
CA LEU A 79 -9.73 -3.43 8.41
C LEU A 79 -10.24 -3.40 9.85
N VAL A 80 -10.62 -2.21 10.33
CA VAL A 80 -11.15 -2.01 11.68
C VAL A 80 -12.61 -1.61 11.58
N ASN A 81 -13.50 -2.35 12.23
CA ASN A 81 -14.92 -1.99 12.27
C ASN A 81 -15.27 -1.17 13.53
N LYS A 82 -16.47 -0.60 13.57
CA LYS A 82 -17.00 0.14 14.74
C LYS A 82 -17.03 -0.64 16.06
N ALA A 83 -17.03 -1.97 16.01
CA ALA A 83 -16.98 -2.82 17.20
C ALA A 83 -15.53 -3.10 17.67
N GLY A 84 -14.55 -2.48 17.03
CA GLY A 84 -13.13 -2.66 17.32
C GLY A 84 -12.54 -3.98 16.84
N LYS A 85 -13.27 -4.75 16.04
CA LYS A 85 -12.76 -6.00 15.46
C LYS A 85 -11.83 -5.67 14.28
N VAL A 86 -10.65 -6.28 14.31
CA VAL A 86 -9.66 -6.19 13.25
C VAL A 86 -9.73 -7.41 12.34
N ALA A 87 -9.79 -7.17 11.02
CA ALA A 87 -9.58 -8.19 9.99
C ALA A 87 -8.30 -7.86 9.23
N MET A 88 -7.52 -8.89 8.91
CA MET A 88 -6.23 -8.75 8.22
C MET A 88 -6.32 -9.38 6.83
N LEU A 89 -6.00 -8.60 5.81
CA LEU A 89 -5.84 -9.07 4.43
C LEU A 89 -4.34 -9.06 4.14
N ASN A 90 -3.68 -10.19 4.38
CA ASN A 90 -2.23 -10.39 4.15
C ASN A 90 -1.94 -11.05 2.79
N GLY A 91 -2.94 -11.04 1.90
CA GLY A 91 -2.90 -11.76 0.64
C GLY A 91 -4.27 -11.78 -0.02
N LEU A 92 -4.29 -12.33 -1.22
CA LEU A 92 -5.44 -12.16 -2.11
C LEU A 92 -6.55 -13.16 -1.83
N ASP A 93 -6.22 -14.31 -1.25
CA ASP A 93 -7.23 -15.25 -0.76
C ASP A 93 -8.00 -14.68 0.44
N ALA A 94 -7.28 -14.05 1.38
CA ALA A 94 -7.89 -13.33 2.50
C ALA A 94 -8.78 -12.18 2.00
N MET A 95 -8.30 -11.41 1.02
CA MET A 95 -9.08 -10.34 0.38
C MET A 95 -10.32 -10.89 -0.34
N ARG A 96 -10.19 -11.95 -1.15
CA ARG A 96 -11.32 -12.59 -1.87
C ARG A 96 -12.38 -13.08 -0.89
N TYR A 97 -11.96 -13.75 0.18
CA TYR A 97 -12.85 -14.25 1.21
C TYR A 97 -13.59 -13.10 1.91
N TRP A 98 -12.86 -12.07 2.33
CA TRP A 98 -13.45 -10.90 2.98
C TRP A 98 -14.43 -10.18 2.06
N LEU A 99 -14.02 -9.91 0.81
CA LEU A 99 -14.84 -9.19 -0.16
C LEU A 99 -16.12 -9.96 -0.48
N GLY A 100 -16.03 -11.29 -0.65
CA GLY A 100 -17.19 -12.15 -0.91
C GLY A 100 -18.25 -12.05 0.19
N LYS A 101 -17.83 -11.93 1.46
CA LYS A 101 -18.74 -11.65 2.58
C LYS A 101 -19.25 -10.21 2.56
N ALA A 102 -18.36 -9.25 2.32
CA ALA A 102 -18.69 -7.82 2.37
C ALA A 102 -19.72 -7.41 1.31
N VAL A 103 -19.75 -8.12 0.17
CA VAL A 103 -20.66 -7.87 -0.95
C VAL A 103 -21.72 -8.96 -1.10
N GLN A 104 -21.97 -9.74 -0.05
CA GLN A 104 -23.06 -10.69 -0.03
C GLN A 104 -24.37 -9.90 0.03
N ASN A 105 -25.22 -10.02 -1.01
CA ASN A 105 -26.54 -9.40 -1.07
C ASN A 105 -26.53 -7.87 -1.27
N ILE A 106 -25.75 -7.35 -2.23
CA ILE A 106 -25.72 -5.91 -2.58
C ILE A 106 -26.60 -5.58 -3.80
N PRO A 107 -27.15 -4.35 -3.90
CA PRO A 107 -27.89 -3.93 -5.09
C PRO A 107 -26.99 -3.77 -6.31
N SER A 108 -27.58 -3.89 -7.51
CA SER A 108 -26.83 -3.80 -8.78
C SER A 108 -26.05 -2.48 -8.95
N SER A 109 -26.51 -1.38 -8.33
CA SER A 109 -25.86 -0.07 -8.38
C SER A 109 -24.50 -0.03 -7.64
N ARG A 110 -24.25 -0.99 -6.73
CA ARG A 110 -22.99 -1.06 -5.97
C ARG A 110 -21.95 -2.00 -6.58
N LEU A 111 -22.27 -2.74 -7.64
CA LEU A 111 -21.32 -3.65 -8.31
C LEU A 111 -20.07 -2.92 -8.86
N PRO A 112 -20.20 -1.75 -9.52
CA PRO A 112 -19.02 -0.99 -9.96
C PRO A 112 -18.16 -0.52 -8.79
N VAL A 113 -18.78 -0.14 -7.67
CA VAL A 113 -18.10 0.32 -6.45
C VAL A 113 -17.31 -0.82 -5.82
N ALA A 114 -17.90 -2.01 -5.71
CA ALA A 114 -17.21 -3.21 -5.25
C ALA A 114 -16.00 -3.56 -6.13
N THR A 115 -16.13 -3.40 -7.45
CA THR A 115 -15.05 -3.65 -8.42
C THR A 115 -13.89 -2.66 -8.23
N LYS A 116 -14.18 -1.37 -8.00
CA LYS A 116 -13.15 -0.35 -7.71
C LYS A 116 -12.44 -0.62 -6.38
N LEU A 117 -13.19 -0.95 -5.32
CA LEU A 117 -12.62 -1.32 -4.03
C LEU A 117 -11.66 -2.50 -4.16
N ALA A 118 -12.08 -3.52 -4.91
CA ALA A 118 -11.28 -4.71 -5.17
C ALA A 118 -9.98 -4.40 -5.93
N LEU A 119 -10.03 -3.52 -6.94
CA LEU A 119 -8.83 -3.06 -7.63
C LEU A 119 -7.89 -2.33 -6.68
N GLN A 120 -8.40 -1.39 -5.88
CA GLN A 120 -7.59 -0.62 -4.96
C GLN A 120 -6.89 -1.53 -3.93
N PHE A 121 -7.62 -2.47 -3.33
CA PHE A 121 -7.01 -3.44 -2.42
C PHE A 121 -6.00 -4.35 -3.12
N THR A 122 -6.27 -4.76 -4.36
CA THR A 122 -5.30 -5.54 -5.14
C THR A 122 -4.02 -4.75 -5.37
N GLN A 123 -4.11 -3.47 -5.76
CA GLN A 123 -2.96 -2.58 -5.94
C GLN A 123 -2.13 -2.46 -4.67
N GLU A 124 -2.79 -2.26 -3.52
CA GLU A 124 -2.14 -2.20 -2.21
C GLU A 124 -1.41 -3.50 -1.84
N LEU A 125 -1.97 -4.65 -2.21
CA LEU A 125 -1.37 -5.95 -1.91
C LEU A 125 -0.20 -6.33 -2.83
N VAL A 126 -0.15 -5.81 -4.06
CA VAL A 126 0.88 -6.18 -5.05
C VAL A 126 1.95 -5.10 -5.28
N THR A 127 1.74 -3.87 -4.82
CA THR A 127 2.70 -2.77 -4.98
C THR A 127 3.92 -2.94 -4.07
N ASP A 128 5.06 -2.39 -4.47
CA ASP A 128 6.24 -2.21 -3.60
C ASP A 128 6.21 -0.86 -2.85
N GLY A 129 5.13 -0.09 -3.02
CA GLY A 129 4.96 1.26 -2.47
C GLY A 129 5.43 2.39 -3.39
N MET A 130 6.06 2.07 -4.53
CA MET A 130 6.61 3.06 -5.47
C MET A 130 5.75 3.23 -6.73
N PHE A 131 4.98 2.22 -7.12
CA PHE A 131 4.09 2.31 -8.27
C PHE A 131 3.01 3.37 -8.07
N ALA A 132 2.88 4.26 -9.05
CA ALA A 132 1.74 5.14 -9.21
C ALA A 132 0.79 4.55 -10.27
N PHE A 133 -0.50 4.51 -9.98
CA PHE A 133 -1.50 3.94 -10.88
C PHE A 133 -2.38 5.04 -11.48
N SER A 134 -2.72 4.89 -12.76
CA SER A 134 -3.68 5.76 -13.43
C SER A 134 -5.10 5.18 -13.31
N PRO A 135 -6.14 6.03 -13.31
CA PRO A 135 -7.53 5.55 -13.36
C PRO A 135 -7.76 4.59 -14.53
N GLY A 136 -8.56 3.56 -14.27
CA GLY A 136 -9.00 2.60 -15.27
C GLY A 136 -10.48 2.75 -15.60
N GLU A 137 -10.90 2.12 -16.69
CA GLU A 137 -12.31 2.03 -17.06
C GLU A 137 -12.90 0.66 -16.73
N ILE A 138 -14.13 0.66 -16.23
CA ILE A 138 -14.87 -0.56 -15.92
C ILE A 138 -15.53 -1.06 -17.20
N LYS A 139 -15.18 -2.28 -17.62
CA LYS A 139 -15.85 -3.01 -18.69
C LYS A 139 -16.87 -3.97 -18.08
N VAL A 140 -18.09 -3.97 -18.62
CA VAL A 140 -19.18 -4.84 -18.15
C VAL A 140 -19.57 -5.80 -19.28
N LYS A 141 -19.62 -7.09 -18.98
CA LYS A 141 -20.06 -8.14 -19.90
C LYS A 141 -21.15 -8.99 -19.24
N ALA A 142 -22.24 -9.24 -19.97
CA ALA A 142 -23.26 -10.18 -19.53
C ALA A 142 -22.78 -11.63 -19.74
N GLU A 143 -23.02 -12.49 -18.76
CA GLU A 143 -22.67 -13.93 -18.80
C GLU A 143 -23.89 -14.75 -18.35
N GLY A 144 -24.87 -14.89 -19.25
CA GLY A 144 -26.17 -15.48 -18.91
C GLY A 144 -26.91 -14.59 -17.91
N ASN A 145 -27.28 -15.15 -16.75
CA ASN A 145 -27.87 -14.38 -15.64
C ASN A 145 -26.82 -13.64 -14.79
N LYS A 146 -25.52 -13.83 -15.06
CA LYS A 146 -24.41 -13.21 -14.31
C LYS A 146 -23.92 -11.96 -15.03
N LYS A 147 -23.17 -11.13 -14.29
CA LYS A 147 -22.47 -9.96 -14.83
C LYS A 147 -21.01 -10.01 -14.46
N ARG A 148 -20.13 -9.92 -15.45
CA ARG A 148 -18.70 -9.74 -15.28
C ARG A 148 -18.34 -8.27 -15.35
N PHE A 149 -17.60 -7.81 -14.34
CA PHE A 149 -17.00 -6.49 -14.28
C PHE A 149 -15.49 -6.65 -14.33
N THR A 150 -14.84 -6.07 -15.32
CA THR A 150 -13.37 -6.06 -15.45
C THR A 150 -12.88 -4.63 -15.35
N LEU A 151 -11.91 -4.38 -14.49
CA LEU A 151 -11.30 -3.06 -14.30
C LEU A 151 -9.79 -3.22 -14.31
N ARG A 152 -9.14 -2.60 -15.29
CA ARG A 152 -7.68 -2.55 -15.43
C ARG A 152 -7.19 -1.14 -15.16
N SER A 153 -6.19 -1.01 -14.30
CA SER A 153 -5.50 0.23 -14.00
C SER A 153 -4.02 0.11 -14.41
N PRO A 154 -3.57 0.89 -15.40
CA PRO A 154 -2.17 0.89 -15.82
C PRO A 154 -1.30 1.66 -14.82
N VAL A 155 -0.03 1.29 -14.75
CA VAL A 155 1.00 2.05 -14.05
C VAL A 155 1.26 3.35 -14.81
N LYS A 156 1.31 4.48 -14.10
CA LYS A 156 1.79 5.76 -14.63
C LYS A 156 3.32 5.67 -14.75
N PRO A 157 3.90 5.70 -15.97
CA PRO A 157 5.32 5.48 -16.12
C PRO A 157 6.16 6.52 -15.37
N LYS A 158 7.07 6.04 -14.52
CA LYS A 158 8.01 6.89 -13.77
C LYS A 158 9.25 6.08 -13.39
N GLY A 159 10.44 6.57 -13.71
CA GLY A 159 11.70 5.93 -13.30
C GLY A 159 11.88 4.48 -13.78
N GLY A 160 11.25 4.11 -14.91
CA GLY A 160 11.23 2.73 -15.44
C GLY A 160 10.03 1.88 -15.01
N ASP A 161 9.18 2.39 -14.12
CA ASP A 161 7.95 1.70 -13.72
C ASP A 161 7.01 1.54 -14.91
N SER A 162 6.52 0.32 -15.12
CA SER A 162 5.52 0.04 -16.14
C SER A 162 4.64 -1.15 -15.77
N GLY A 163 3.58 -1.34 -16.56
CA GLY A 163 2.67 -2.47 -16.40
C GLY A 163 1.24 -2.08 -15.98
N TRP A 164 0.53 -2.99 -15.33
CA TRP A 164 -0.88 -2.84 -14.97
C TRP A 164 -1.31 -3.79 -13.85
N VAL A 165 -2.41 -3.44 -13.18
CA VAL A 165 -3.18 -4.31 -12.27
C VAL A 165 -4.61 -4.40 -12.79
N GLU A 166 -5.20 -5.58 -12.75
CA GLU A 166 -6.58 -5.83 -13.19
C GLU A 166 -7.29 -6.72 -12.18
N VAL A 167 -8.60 -6.47 -12.03
CA VAL A 167 -9.53 -7.37 -11.37
C VAL A 167 -10.69 -7.70 -12.31
N SER A 168 -11.17 -8.93 -12.25
CA SER A 168 -12.39 -9.37 -12.92
C SER A 168 -13.30 -10.05 -11.91
N LEU A 169 -14.45 -9.43 -11.63
CA LEU A 169 -15.43 -9.92 -10.67
C LEU A 169 -16.66 -10.37 -11.43
N VAL A 170 -17.12 -11.60 -11.18
CA VAL A 170 -18.42 -12.06 -11.66
C VAL A 170 -19.39 -12.03 -10.50
N PHE A 171 -20.54 -11.39 -10.71
CA PHE A 171 -21.63 -11.38 -9.77
C PHE A 171 -22.79 -12.20 -10.29
N GLU A 172 -23.46 -12.93 -9.40
CA GLU A 172 -24.68 -13.65 -9.70
C GLU A 172 -25.86 -13.11 -8.91
N PRO A 173 -27.08 -13.11 -9.49
CA PRO A 173 -28.26 -12.57 -8.84
C PRO A 173 -28.73 -13.47 -7.69
N VAL A 174 -29.23 -12.83 -6.63
CA VAL A 174 -29.88 -13.44 -5.48
C VAL A 174 -31.12 -12.61 -5.16
N GLY A 175 -32.27 -13.04 -5.68
CA GLY A 175 -33.49 -12.23 -5.66
C GLY A 175 -33.29 -10.91 -6.40
N LYS A 176 -33.53 -9.78 -5.73
CA LYS A 176 -33.33 -8.42 -6.27
C LYS A 176 -31.88 -7.91 -6.13
N ASN A 177 -31.02 -8.67 -5.46
CA ASN A 177 -29.65 -8.30 -5.12
C ASN A 177 -28.65 -9.22 -5.84
N TRP A 178 -27.38 -9.05 -5.53
CA TRP A 178 -26.26 -9.73 -6.15
C TRP A 178 -25.25 -10.18 -5.10
N LYS A 179 -24.51 -11.24 -5.40
CA LYS A 179 -23.36 -11.69 -4.60
C LYS A 179 -22.17 -11.98 -5.52
N LEU A 180 -20.97 -11.94 -4.96
CA LEU A 180 -19.75 -12.32 -5.67
C LEU A 180 -19.75 -13.82 -5.96
N TYR A 181 -19.61 -14.18 -7.24
CA TYR A 181 -19.50 -15.56 -7.71
C TYR A 181 -18.04 -15.94 -7.95
N THR A 182 -17.31 -15.16 -8.76
CA THR A 182 -15.87 -15.34 -8.98
C THR A 182 -15.10 -14.05 -8.76
N PHE A 183 -13.85 -14.22 -8.36
CA PHE A 183 -12.88 -13.17 -8.20
C PHE A 183 -11.60 -13.63 -8.91
N ASP A 184 -11.30 -12.98 -10.03
CA ASP A 184 -10.08 -13.20 -10.79
C ASP A 184 -9.26 -11.91 -10.77
N ARG A 185 -7.94 -12.05 -10.91
CA ARG A 185 -7.01 -10.93 -10.97
C ARG A 185 -5.92 -11.19 -11.97
N GLY A 186 -5.38 -10.11 -12.51
CA GLY A 186 -4.15 -10.13 -13.28
C GLY A 186 -3.27 -8.96 -12.86
N HIS A 187 -1.97 -9.13 -12.95
CA HIS A 187 -1.05 -8.00 -12.91
C HIS A 187 0.20 -8.35 -13.70
N LEU A 188 0.77 -7.33 -14.32
CA LEU A 188 2.10 -7.36 -14.88
C LEU A 188 2.75 -6.09 -14.36
N LEU A 189 3.66 -6.19 -13.39
CA LEU A 189 4.34 -5.04 -12.83
C LEU A 189 5.82 -5.19 -13.10
N THR A 190 6.37 -4.22 -13.81
CA THR A 190 7.81 -4.14 -14.06
C THR A 190 8.33 -2.98 -13.23
N PRO A 191 9.06 -3.24 -12.12
CA PRO A 191 9.65 -2.17 -11.34
C PRO A 191 10.75 -1.50 -12.15
N GLY A 192 10.75 -0.18 -12.11
CA GLY A 192 11.88 0.63 -12.54
C GLY A 192 13.06 0.52 -11.58
N VAL A 193 14.05 1.41 -11.75
CA VAL A 193 15.24 1.43 -10.90
C VAL A 193 14.82 1.73 -9.45
N ARG A 194 15.34 0.94 -8.49
CA ARG A 194 15.11 1.12 -7.05
C ARG A 194 16.45 1.27 -6.33
N PRO A 195 16.54 2.15 -5.31
CA PRO A 195 17.69 2.16 -4.43
C PRO A 195 17.75 0.84 -3.64
N ILE A 196 18.78 0.04 -3.88
CA ILE A 196 19.20 -1.12 -3.10
C ILE A 196 20.56 -0.80 -2.51
N CYS A 197 20.59 -0.33 -1.26
CA CYS A 197 21.83 -0.13 -0.50
C CYS A 197 22.97 0.65 -1.20
N GLN A 198 22.75 1.34 -2.34
CA GLN A 198 23.85 1.97 -3.08
C GLN A 198 24.54 3.06 -2.24
N ALA A 199 23.81 3.75 -1.38
CA ALA A 199 24.41 4.71 -0.48
C ALA A 199 25.44 4.04 0.43
N THR A 200 25.21 2.81 0.92
CA THR A 200 26.22 2.10 1.74
C THR A 200 27.41 1.59 0.93
N LYS A 201 27.32 1.63 -0.40
CA LYS A 201 28.37 1.23 -1.34
C LYS A 201 29.21 2.39 -1.88
N LEU A 202 28.94 3.63 -1.45
CA LEU A 202 29.75 4.81 -1.82
C LEU A 202 31.22 4.73 -1.35
N LEU A 203 31.50 3.91 -0.34
CA LEU A 203 32.85 3.67 0.18
C LEU A 203 33.32 2.22 -0.05
N ASP A 204 32.73 1.49 -1.01
CA ASP A 204 33.15 0.12 -1.31
C ASP A 204 34.65 0.10 -1.74
N PRO A 205 35.46 -0.87 -1.28
CA PRO A 205 36.86 -0.96 -1.68
C PRO A 205 37.02 -1.13 -3.20
N ASP A 206 36.06 -1.77 -3.86
CA ASP A 206 36.07 -1.89 -5.31
C ASP A 206 35.62 -0.57 -5.97
N PRO A 207 36.49 0.11 -6.75
CA PRO A 207 36.13 1.36 -7.44
C PRO A 207 35.01 1.18 -8.47
N ILE A 208 34.82 -0.02 -9.03
CA ILE A 208 33.72 -0.31 -9.95
C ILE A 208 32.40 -0.30 -9.20
N VAL A 209 32.33 -0.96 -8.04
CA VAL A 209 31.13 -0.99 -7.19
C VAL A 209 30.77 0.41 -6.70
N ARG A 210 31.76 1.22 -6.30
CA ARG A 210 31.54 2.64 -5.96
C ARG A 210 30.95 3.42 -7.13
N ARG A 211 31.54 3.29 -8.32
CA ARG A 211 31.07 3.98 -9.51
C ARG A 211 29.63 3.59 -9.89
N MET A 212 29.29 2.31 -9.78
CA MET A 212 27.92 1.82 -10.00
C MET A 212 26.95 2.43 -8.98
N ALA A 213 27.32 2.42 -7.69
CA ALA A 213 26.51 2.99 -6.63
C ALA A 213 26.27 4.51 -6.82
N GLU A 214 27.32 5.26 -7.15
CA GLU A 214 27.22 6.68 -7.47
C GLU A 214 26.33 6.92 -8.69
N GLN A 215 26.52 6.16 -9.76
CA GLN A 215 25.75 6.29 -10.99
C GLN A 215 24.25 6.04 -10.75
N ASP A 216 23.91 5.00 -10.01
CA ASP A 216 22.53 4.69 -9.63
C ASP A 216 21.90 5.85 -8.83
N ILE A 217 22.63 6.38 -7.84
CA ILE A 217 22.16 7.52 -7.03
C ILE A 217 21.96 8.78 -7.88
N LEU A 218 22.88 9.05 -8.80
CA LEU A 218 22.78 10.19 -9.73
C LEU A 218 21.62 10.03 -10.73
N ILE A 219 21.31 8.81 -11.17
CA ILE A 219 20.14 8.52 -12.01
C ILE A 219 18.84 8.75 -11.23
N MET A 220 18.81 8.37 -9.95
CA MET A 220 17.65 8.58 -9.09
C MET A 220 17.38 10.07 -8.79
N GLY A 221 18.42 10.90 -8.78
CA GLY A 221 18.30 12.35 -8.59
C GLY A 221 17.60 12.73 -7.28
N ARG A 222 16.86 13.85 -7.26
CA ARG A 222 16.21 14.36 -6.03
C ARG A 222 15.25 13.37 -5.35
N ALA A 223 14.71 12.41 -6.09
CA ALA A 223 13.76 11.43 -5.55
C ALA A 223 14.40 10.52 -4.47
N CYS A 224 15.72 10.38 -4.45
CA CYS A 224 16.40 9.57 -3.45
C CYS A 224 16.66 10.29 -2.11
N LYS A 225 16.27 11.55 -1.94
CA LYS A 225 16.56 12.33 -0.72
C LYS A 225 16.09 11.67 0.59
N PRO A 226 14.85 11.16 0.71
CA PRO A 226 14.43 10.47 1.94
C PRO A 226 15.28 9.23 2.24
N TYR A 227 15.75 8.54 1.20
CA TYR A 227 16.65 7.40 1.35
C TYR A 227 18.04 7.82 1.82
N LEU A 228 18.63 8.85 1.20
CA LEU A 228 19.94 9.35 1.57
C LEU A 228 19.96 9.90 3.00
N ASP A 229 18.93 10.64 3.41
CA ASP A 229 18.81 11.17 4.77
C ASP A 229 18.78 10.05 5.81
N TRP A 230 18.00 9.01 5.52
CA TRP A 230 17.86 7.88 6.41
C TRP A 230 19.17 7.07 6.52
N ILE A 231 19.88 6.79 5.41
CA ILE A 231 21.20 6.14 5.47
C ILE A 231 22.21 7.03 6.20
N ARG A 232 22.22 8.33 5.91
CA ARG A 232 23.13 9.30 6.52
C ARG A 232 22.99 9.31 8.05
N ALA A 233 21.77 9.31 8.57
CA ALA A 233 21.49 9.35 10.01
C ALA A 233 22.09 8.17 10.81
N GLN A 234 22.32 7.03 10.16
CA GLN A 234 22.86 5.81 10.77
C GLN A 234 24.29 5.48 10.33
N SER A 235 24.88 6.30 9.45
CA SER A 235 26.19 6.04 8.85
C SER A 235 27.32 6.66 9.66
N LYS A 236 28.53 6.11 9.50
CA LYS A 236 29.77 6.69 10.04
C LYS A 236 30.12 8.01 9.31
N PRO A 237 30.92 8.91 9.93
CA PRO A 237 31.22 10.23 9.38
C PRO A 237 31.75 10.22 7.94
N GLU A 238 32.56 9.23 7.57
CA GLU A 238 33.13 9.10 6.23
C GLU A 238 32.03 8.88 5.19
N LEU A 239 31.08 8.00 5.50
CA LEU A 239 29.98 7.70 4.60
C LEU A 239 28.96 8.84 4.56
N GLN A 240 28.75 9.55 5.68
CA GLN A 240 27.94 10.78 5.69
C GLN A 240 28.50 11.82 4.71
N LYS A 241 29.82 12.05 4.72
CA LYS A 241 30.50 12.96 3.78
C LYS A 241 30.32 12.53 2.33
N ALA A 242 30.42 11.23 2.03
CA ALA A 242 30.21 10.72 0.68
C ALA A 242 28.76 10.92 0.20
N ILE A 243 27.79 10.71 1.10
CA ILE A 243 26.36 10.98 0.83
C ILE A 243 26.12 12.47 0.61
N ASP A 244 26.71 13.33 1.42
CA ASP A 244 26.58 14.78 1.27
C ASP A 244 27.19 15.25 -0.07
N ALA A 245 28.34 14.71 -0.46
CA ALA A 245 28.99 15.01 -1.73
C ALA A 245 28.14 14.59 -2.95
N ILE A 246 27.58 13.38 -2.96
CA ILE A 246 26.72 12.93 -4.07
C ILE A 246 25.41 13.73 -4.12
N TRP A 247 24.88 14.15 -2.96
CA TRP A 247 23.70 15.02 -2.90
C TRP A 247 23.96 16.39 -3.53
N GLN A 248 25.12 17.01 -3.27
CA GLN A 248 25.49 18.27 -3.93
C GLN A 248 25.58 18.09 -5.45
N ARG A 249 26.18 17.00 -5.94
CA ARG A 249 26.24 16.68 -7.37
C ARG A 249 24.85 16.55 -8.01
N ILE A 250 23.88 15.96 -7.30
CA ILE A 250 22.47 15.92 -7.75
C ILE A 250 21.90 17.33 -7.87
N LEU A 251 22.12 18.18 -6.86
CA LEU A 251 21.62 19.56 -6.86
C LEU A 251 22.23 20.42 -7.98
N GLU A 252 23.50 20.22 -8.30
CA GLU A 252 24.21 20.91 -9.37
C GLU A 252 23.72 20.49 -10.76
N ARG A 253 23.55 19.17 -10.98
CA ARG A 253 23.10 18.63 -12.27
C ARG A 253 21.70 19.11 -12.66
N ASP A 254 20.81 19.28 -11.69
CA ASP A 254 19.42 19.71 -11.92
C ASP A 254 19.26 21.24 -12.09
N ARG A 255 20.33 22.03 -11.93
CA ARG A 255 20.31 23.49 -12.14
C ARG A 255 20.60 23.90 -13.60
N GLY A 256 21.12 22.99 -14.41
CA GLY A 256 21.36 23.18 -15.85
C GLY A 256 20.30 22.50 -16.70
#